data_AF-A0A3D1GE16-F1
#
_entry.id   AF-A0A3D1GE16-F1
#
_cell.length_a   1.000
_cell.length_b   1.000
_cell.length_c   1.000
_cell.angle_alpha   90.00
_cell.angle_beta   90.00
_cell.angle_gamma   90.00
#
_symmetry.space_group_name_H-M   'P 1'
#
loop_
_entity.id
_entity.type
_entity.pdbx_description
1 polymer ?
#
loop_
_entity_poly.entity_id
_entity_poly.type
_entity_poly.pdbx_seq_one_letter_code
_entity_poly.pdbx_strand_id
1 'polypeptide(L)'
;MMTWKNLTDNAYTPYSATPKACVVKGSGGTLFAGVRIESISFPTTIPALQAACCICLSEGEQPVEVYAPDSDLEHLDFWLKEFDLILNQQDTPPEGTYFNPFRADESNPERLALLLDKAVTPHSDFQVSCILTTKSGTVEGVNIEVSAWTMGLCAERVAIAKAISAGEREFIKMSVHTRTGSFSSPCGACRQVITEHMPLHSIELFHPNETESVHLSADLLPFSFTSKALKKQ
;
A
#
# COMPACT_ATOMS: atom_id res chain seq x y z
N MET A 1 19.20 14.76 9.78
CA MET A 1 18.15 14.28 10.70
C MET A 1 16.84 14.27 9.93
N MET A 2 16.05 13.22 10.05
CA MET A 2 14.78 13.07 9.33
C MET A 2 13.72 14.00 9.94
N THR A 3 12.88 14.61 9.11
CA THR A 3 11.80 15.51 9.56
C THR A 3 10.45 15.02 9.07
N TRP A 4 9.36 15.46 9.71
CA TRP A 4 8.01 15.19 9.21
C TRP A 4 7.82 15.69 7.78
N LYS A 5 8.45 16.82 7.45
CA LYS A 5 8.44 17.36 6.09
C LYS A 5 9.00 16.35 5.07
N ASN A 6 10.12 15.70 5.39
CA ASN A 6 10.70 14.70 4.49
C ASN A 6 9.73 13.54 4.19
N LEU A 7 8.94 13.12 5.18
CA LEU A 7 7.91 12.09 4.99
C LEU A 7 6.70 12.64 4.23
N THR A 8 6.20 13.82 4.56
CA THR A 8 5.03 14.39 3.87
C THR A 8 5.31 14.75 2.42
N ASP A 9 6.57 15.03 2.05
CA ASP A 9 6.98 15.25 0.66
C ASP A 9 6.75 13.99 -0.23
N ASN A 10 6.68 12.80 0.39
CA ASN A 10 6.36 11.55 -0.29
C ASN A 10 4.85 11.34 -0.48
N ALA A 11 3.98 12.08 0.24
CA ALA A 11 2.53 11.95 0.10
C ALA A 11 2.07 12.24 -1.34
N TYR A 12 0.97 11.63 -1.76
CA TYR A 12 0.31 11.92 -3.03
C TYR A 12 -1.05 12.54 -2.70
N THR A 13 -1.13 13.86 -2.72
CA THR A 13 -2.36 14.58 -2.34
C THR A 13 -2.73 15.69 -3.33
N PRO A 14 -2.87 15.37 -4.62
CA PRO A 14 -3.11 16.38 -5.66
C PRO A 14 -4.51 17.03 -5.58
N TYR A 15 -5.45 16.46 -4.83
CA TYR A 15 -6.83 16.97 -4.77
C TYR A 15 -7.04 17.85 -3.55
N SER A 16 -6.70 17.35 -2.35
CA SER A 16 -6.91 18.11 -1.10
C SER A 16 -5.79 19.07 -0.75
N ALA A 17 -4.59 18.87 -1.32
CA ALA A 17 -3.34 19.51 -0.91
C ALA A 17 -3.04 19.37 0.59
N THR A 18 -3.50 18.28 1.22
CA THR A 18 -3.35 18.03 2.66
C THR A 18 -2.44 16.81 2.89
N PRO A 19 -1.11 16.96 2.75
CA PRO A 19 -0.19 15.86 2.99
C PRO A 19 -0.18 15.49 4.47
N LYS A 20 -0.23 14.18 4.74
CA LYS A 20 -0.13 13.62 6.09
C LYS A 20 0.87 12.47 6.08
N ALA A 21 1.57 12.31 7.18
CA ALA A 21 2.50 11.23 7.42
C ALA A 21 2.44 10.79 8.87
N CYS A 22 2.74 9.52 9.11
CA CYS A 22 2.97 8.97 10.45
C CYS A 22 4.01 7.84 10.34
N VAL A 23 4.49 7.38 11.49
CA VAL A 23 5.39 6.23 11.58
C VAL A 23 4.80 5.24 12.55
N VAL A 24 4.63 3.98 12.13
CA VAL A 24 4.26 2.88 13.01
C VAL A 24 5.52 2.12 13.37
N LYS A 25 5.73 1.87 14.66
CA LYS A 25 6.75 0.93 15.11
C LYS A 25 6.12 -0.45 15.20
N GLY A 26 6.76 -1.43 14.57
CA GLY A 26 6.37 -2.83 14.68
C GLY A 26 6.94 -3.50 15.92
N SER A 27 6.41 -4.67 16.25
CA SER A 27 6.81 -5.49 17.39
C SER A 27 8.30 -5.91 17.38
N GLY A 28 8.94 -5.93 16.21
CA GLY A 28 10.37 -6.18 16.04
C GLY A 28 11.24 -4.93 16.17
N GLY A 29 10.63 -3.75 16.36
CA GLY A 29 11.33 -2.46 16.52
C GLY A 29 11.57 -1.72 15.20
N THR A 30 11.20 -2.30 14.06
CA THR A 30 11.29 -1.63 12.75
C THR A 30 10.30 -0.48 12.68
N LEU A 31 10.70 0.63 12.04
CA LEU A 31 9.87 1.81 11.81
C LEU A 31 9.27 1.78 10.39
N PHE A 32 7.96 1.75 10.30
CA PHE A 32 7.19 1.73 9.06
C PHE A 32 6.53 3.08 8.82
N ALA A 33 7.08 3.85 7.88
CA ALA A 33 6.48 5.12 7.48
C ALA A 33 5.26 4.90 6.58
N GLY A 34 4.21 5.66 6.83
CA GLY A 34 3.03 5.73 5.95
C GLY A 34 2.69 7.18 5.63
N VAL A 35 2.26 7.42 4.40
CA VAL A 35 1.86 8.74 3.90
C VAL A 35 0.46 8.69 3.30
N ARG A 36 -0.22 9.84 3.26
CA ARG A 36 -1.53 9.93 2.60
C ARG A 36 -1.36 9.79 1.09
N ILE A 37 -2.12 8.87 0.50
CA ILE A 37 -2.13 8.60 -0.94
C ILE A 37 -3.57 8.69 -1.41
N GLU A 38 -3.90 9.82 -2.02
CA GLU A 38 -5.23 10.08 -2.54
C GLU A 38 -5.48 9.34 -3.85
N SER A 39 -6.74 9.04 -4.09
CA SER A 39 -7.21 8.62 -5.40
C SER A 39 -8.32 9.56 -5.85
N ILE A 40 -8.44 9.75 -7.17
CA ILE A 40 -9.54 10.49 -7.78
C ILE A 40 -10.91 9.93 -7.35
N SER A 41 -10.96 8.61 -7.08
CA SER A 41 -12.07 7.99 -6.37
C SER A 41 -11.79 8.08 -4.87
N PHE A 42 -12.33 9.13 -4.24
CA PHE A 42 -12.06 9.46 -2.84
C PHE A 42 -12.15 8.27 -1.87
N PRO A 43 -13.14 7.36 -1.95
CA PRO A 43 -13.23 6.18 -1.07
C PRO A 43 -12.05 5.19 -1.18
N THR A 44 -11.23 5.30 -2.21
CA THR A 44 -10.03 4.46 -2.41
C THR A 44 -8.73 5.13 -1.98
N THR A 45 -8.81 6.34 -1.41
CA THR A 45 -7.69 7.01 -0.73
C THR A 45 -7.13 6.09 0.35
N ILE A 46 -5.80 6.06 0.48
CA ILE A 46 -5.08 5.36 1.54
C ILE A 46 -4.54 6.40 2.53
N PRO A 47 -5.19 6.59 3.68
CA PRO A 47 -4.68 7.35 4.80
C PRO A 47 -3.28 6.93 5.25
N ALA A 48 -2.53 7.90 5.81
CA ALA A 48 -1.17 7.68 6.29
C ALA A 48 -1.06 6.55 7.33
N LEU A 49 -2.00 6.49 8.29
CA LEU A 49 -1.99 5.46 9.33
C LEU A 49 -2.39 4.07 8.79
N GLN A 50 -3.38 4.02 7.89
CA GLN A 50 -3.73 2.79 7.19
C GLN A 50 -2.54 2.25 6.39
N ALA A 51 -1.83 3.11 5.66
CA ALA A 51 -0.61 2.74 4.95
C ALA A 51 0.44 2.16 5.92
N ALA A 52 0.81 2.90 6.98
CA ALA A 52 1.83 2.47 7.91
C ALA A 52 1.51 1.12 8.59
N CYS A 53 0.28 0.95 9.07
CA CYS A 53 -0.16 -0.32 9.69
C CYS A 53 -0.15 -1.48 8.69
N CYS A 54 -0.70 -1.30 7.49
CA CYS A 54 -0.72 -2.37 6.48
C CYS A 54 0.68 -2.74 5.98
N ILE A 55 1.59 -1.77 5.87
CA ILE A 55 3.00 -2.00 5.55
C ILE A 55 3.63 -2.87 6.65
N CYS A 56 3.49 -2.48 7.92
CA CYS A 56 4.00 -3.24 9.07
C CYS A 56 3.51 -4.69 9.08
N LEU A 57 2.18 -4.88 8.96
CA LEU A 57 1.56 -6.21 8.96
C LEU A 57 2.03 -7.08 7.79
N SER A 58 2.21 -6.48 6.61
CA SER A 58 2.68 -7.21 5.43
C SER A 58 4.13 -7.69 5.53
N GLU A 59 4.90 -7.16 6.47
CA GLU A 59 6.27 -7.59 6.78
C GLU A 59 6.33 -8.54 7.99
N GLY A 60 5.17 -8.96 8.51
CA GLY A 60 5.07 -9.93 9.60
C GLY A 60 5.25 -9.34 11.00
N GLU A 61 5.26 -8.01 11.14
CA GLU A 61 5.31 -7.34 12.44
C GLU A 61 3.93 -6.84 12.86
N GLN A 62 3.63 -6.93 14.16
CA GLN A 62 2.43 -6.33 14.73
C GLN A 62 2.67 -4.85 15.04
N PRO A 63 1.79 -3.93 14.60
CA PRO A 63 1.83 -2.53 15.01
C PRO A 63 1.78 -2.40 16.54
N VAL A 64 2.67 -1.62 17.16
CA VAL A 64 2.67 -1.40 18.63
C VAL A 64 2.57 0.07 19.04
N GLU A 65 3.23 0.96 18.32
CA GLU A 65 3.23 2.40 18.60
C GLU A 65 3.04 3.15 17.30
N VAL A 66 2.33 4.28 17.36
CA VAL A 66 2.22 5.24 16.25
C VAL A 66 2.80 6.57 16.67
N TYR A 67 3.67 7.13 15.83
CA TYR A 67 4.26 8.45 15.99
C TYR A 67 3.71 9.39 14.93
N ALA A 68 3.32 10.60 15.34
CA ALA A 68 2.75 11.60 14.46
C ALA A 68 3.03 13.04 14.98
N PRO A 69 2.99 14.07 14.12
CA PRO A 69 3.09 15.46 14.56
C PRO A 69 1.86 15.93 15.33
N ASP A 70 0.69 15.39 14.98
CA ASP A 70 -0.61 15.72 15.57
C ASP A 70 -1.53 14.49 15.55
N SER A 71 -2.72 14.60 16.15
CA SER A 71 -3.72 13.53 16.19
C SER A 71 -4.73 13.61 15.05
N ASP A 72 -4.54 14.52 14.08
CA ASP A 72 -5.40 14.67 12.91
C ASP A 72 -4.95 13.67 11.82
N LEU A 73 -5.22 12.39 12.10
CA LEU A 73 -5.06 11.24 11.22
C LEU A 73 -6.42 10.58 10.95
N GLU A 74 -6.72 10.32 9.68
CA GLU A 74 -7.96 9.65 9.31
C GLU A 74 -8.04 8.25 9.94
N HIS A 75 -9.20 7.95 10.52
CA HIS A 75 -9.49 6.69 11.19
C HIS A 75 -8.55 6.35 12.36
N LEU A 76 -7.95 7.36 13.01
CA LEU A 76 -7.08 7.16 14.18
C LEU A 76 -7.71 6.25 15.23
N ASP A 77 -8.92 6.57 15.69
CA ASP A 77 -9.61 5.80 16.74
C ASP A 77 -9.81 4.32 16.39
N PHE A 78 -9.97 4.00 15.11
CA PHE A 78 -10.09 2.61 14.66
C PHE A 78 -8.74 1.90 14.84
N TRP A 79 -7.66 2.45 14.28
CA TRP A 79 -6.35 1.81 14.33
C TRP A 79 -5.78 1.72 15.75
N LEU A 80 -6.03 2.73 16.60
CA LEU A 80 -5.63 2.66 18.01
C LEU A 80 -6.31 1.50 18.74
N LYS A 81 -7.59 1.25 18.48
CA LYS A 81 -8.34 0.15 19.12
C LYS A 81 -8.06 -1.21 18.51
N GLU A 82 -7.82 -1.27 17.20
CA GLU A 82 -7.60 -2.53 16.48
C GLU A 82 -6.35 -3.27 16.97
N PHE A 83 -5.29 -2.54 17.31
CA PHE A 83 -4.00 -3.11 17.73
C PHE A 83 -3.53 -2.60 19.09
N ASP A 84 -4.41 -2.00 19.90
CA ASP A 84 -4.07 -1.37 21.18
C ASP A 84 -2.86 -0.42 21.09
N LEU A 85 -2.79 0.37 20.01
CA LEU A 85 -1.64 1.22 19.73
C LEU A 85 -1.50 2.36 20.72
N ILE A 86 -0.26 2.64 21.07
CA ILE A 86 0.11 3.85 21.82
C ILE A 86 0.39 4.98 20.82
N LEU A 87 -0.36 6.08 20.93
CA LEU A 87 -0.10 7.31 20.18
C LEU A 87 0.96 8.15 20.87
N ASN A 88 2.05 8.43 20.16
CA ASN A 88 3.12 9.32 20.56
C ASN A 88 3.13 10.57 19.65
N GLN A 89 2.69 11.71 20.18
CA GLN A 89 2.76 12.98 19.47
C GLN A 89 4.11 13.66 19.71
N GLN A 90 4.82 14.01 18.63
CA GLN A 90 6.16 14.60 18.73
C GLN A 90 6.53 15.44 17.51
N ASP A 91 7.40 16.43 17.71
CA ASP A 91 7.80 17.41 16.68
C ASP A 91 8.71 16.84 15.58
N THR A 92 9.36 15.70 15.84
CA THR A 92 10.24 15.02 14.87
C THR A 92 9.90 13.54 14.79
N PRO A 93 10.07 12.87 13.63
CA PRO A 93 9.93 11.42 13.53
C PRO A 93 10.87 10.68 14.49
N PRO A 94 10.51 9.47 14.95
CA PRO A 94 11.36 8.70 15.85
C PRO A 94 12.69 8.33 15.15
N GLU A 95 13.78 8.29 15.92
CA GLU A 95 15.05 7.75 15.46
C GLU A 95 15.01 6.22 15.48
N GLY A 96 15.65 5.57 14.51
CA GLY A 96 15.71 4.12 14.43
C GLY A 96 15.88 3.60 13.00
N THR A 97 15.67 2.29 12.83
CA THR A 97 15.77 1.62 11.53
C THR A 97 14.44 1.69 10.81
N TYR A 98 14.39 2.48 9.74
CA TYR A 98 13.23 2.56 8.86
C TYR A 98 13.22 1.39 7.87
N PHE A 99 12.03 0.83 7.66
CA PHE A 99 11.81 -0.18 6.66
C PHE A 99 12.13 0.35 5.25
N ASN A 100 12.91 -0.42 4.49
CA ASN A 100 13.17 -0.17 3.08
C ASN A 100 12.46 -1.23 2.24
N PRO A 101 11.49 -0.85 1.38
CA PRO A 101 10.71 -1.81 0.61
C PRO A 101 11.42 -2.37 -0.63
N PHE A 102 12.52 -1.75 -1.08
CA PHE A 102 13.13 -2.09 -2.36
C PHE A 102 14.01 -3.33 -2.28
N ARG A 103 13.74 -4.28 -3.18
CA ARG A 103 14.53 -5.50 -3.40
C ARG A 103 15.17 -5.49 -4.78
N ALA A 104 16.15 -6.37 -5.00
CA ALA A 104 16.66 -6.65 -6.34
C ALA A 104 15.53 -7.13 -7.27
N ASP A 105 15.74 -7.12 -8.58
CA ASP A 105 14.71 -7.49 -9.56
C ASP A 105 14.39 -8.99 -9.50
N GLU A 106 13.48 -9.36 -8.62
CA GLU A 106 12.99 -10.72 -8.37
C GLU A 106 11.53 -10.90 -8.81
N SER A 107 11.08 -10.12 -9.80
CA SER A 107 9.70 -10.19 -10.31
C SER A 107 9.48 -11.47 -11.13
N ASN A 108 9.24 -12.60 -10.45
CA ASN A 108 8.99 -13.90 -11.05
C ASN A 108 7.81 -14.65 -10.37
N PRO A 109 7.23 -15.67 -11.05
CA PRO A 109 6.07 -16.39 -10.53
C PRO A 109 6.34 -17.18 -9.25
N GLU A 110 7.53 -17.76 -9.11
CA GLU A 110 7.93 -18.51 -7.91
C GLU A 110 7.94 -17.60 -6.69
N ARG A 111 8.47 -16.38 -6.83
CA ARG A 111 8.48 -15.38 -5.76
C ARG A 111 7.07 -14.95 -5.39
N LEU A 112 6.20 -14.69 -6.36
CA LEU A 112 4.79 -14.39 -6.10
C LEU A 112 4.10 -15.51 -5.30
N ALA A 113 4.29 -16.77 -5.71
CA ALA A 113 3.69 -17.92 -5.04
C ALA A 113 4.12 -18.04 -3.57
N LEU A 114 5.39 -17.76 -3.27
CA LEU A 114 5.93 -17.75 -1.90
C LEU A 114 5.39 -16.57 -1.07
N LEU A 115 5.14 -15.41 -1.68
CA LEU A 115 4.62 -14.25 -0.97
C LEU A 115 3.20 -14.47 -0.42
N LEU A 116 2.40 -15.35 -1.03
CA LEU A 116 1.06 -15.66 -0.54
C LEU A 116 1.03 -16.08 0.93
N ASP A 117 2.07 -16.76 1.40
CA ASP A 117 2.16 -17.24 2.79
C ASP A 117 2.38 -16.09 3.81
N LYS A 118 2.68 -14.87 3.33
CA LYS A 118 2.73 -13.65 4.17
C LYS A 118 1.39 -12.91 4.26
N ALA A 119 0.38 -13.27 3.46
CA ALA A 119 -0.89 -12.57 3.47
C ALA A 119 -1.59 -12.70 4.83
N VAL A 120 -2.12 -11.58 5.34
CA VAL A 120 -2.85 -11.55 6.61
C VAL A 120 -4.34 -11.61 6.28
N THR A 121 -4.90 -12.82 6.29
CA THR A 121 -6.26 -13.09 5.77
C THR A 121 -7.16 -13.87 6.74
N PRO A 122 -7.29 -13.44 8.01
CA PRO A 122 -8.07 -14.16 9.02
C PRO A 122 -9.57 -14.30 8.73
N HIS A 123 -10.12 -13.59 7.75
CA HIS A 123 -11.56 -13.59 7.48
C HIS A 123 -11.95 -14.37 6.24
N SER A 124 -11.17 -14.28 5.16
CA SER A 124 -11.54 -14.88 3.87
C SER A 124 -10.73 -16.12 3.48
N ASP A 125 -9.56 -16.34 4.11
CA ASP A 125 -8.54 -17.28 3.64
C ASP A 125 -8.13 -17.09 2.16
N PHE A 126 -8.38 -15.90 1.59
CA PHE A 126 -8.10 -15.57 0.19
C PHE A 126 -6.78 -14.81 0.06
N GLN A 127 -5.67 -15.54 -0.10
CA GLN A 127 -4.36 -14.91 -0.23
C GLN A 127 -4.14 -14.32 -1.63
N VAL A 128 -3.63 -13.10 -1.66
CA VAL A 128 -3.20 -12.38 -2.87
C VAL A 128 -1.80 -11.84 -2.62
N SER A 129 -0.93 -12.00 -3.60
CA SER A 129 0.42 -11.45 -3.62
C SER A 129 0.61 -10.55 -4.84
N CYS A 130 1.46 -9.54 -4.69
CA CYS A 130 1.80 -8.58 -5.71
C CYS A 130 3.30 -8.30 -5.70
N ILE A 131 3.90 -8.13 -6.88
CA ILE A 131 5.22 -7.53 -7.04
C ILE A 131 5.07 -6.31 -7.94
N LEU A 132 5.47 -5.15 -7.45
CA LEU A 132 5.52 -3.89 -8.18
C LEU A 132 6.97 -3.64 -8.62
N THR A 133 7.24 -3.66 -9.91
CA THR A 133 8.54 -3.29 -10.46
C THR A 133 8.61 -1.77 -10.61
N THR A 134 9.66 -1.16 -10.07
CA THR A 134 9.93 0.28 -10.10
C THR A 134 11.33 0.54 -10.60
N LYS A 135 11.67 1.82 -10.82
CA LYS A 135 13.04 2.22 -11.17
C LYS A 135 14.06 1.92 -10.08
N SER A 136 13.65 1.95 -8.81
CA SER A 136 14.52 1.69 -7.65
C SER A 136 14.63 0.20 -7.28
N GLY A 137 13.92 -0.69 -7.97
CA GLY A 137 13.87 -2.13 -7.68
C GLY A 137 12.44 -2.66 -7.61
N THR A 138 12.26 -3.85 -7.02
CA THR A 138 10.93 -4.44 -6.83
C THR A 138 10.40 -4.20 -5.42
N VAL A 139 9.08 -4.07 -5.31
CA VAL A 139 8.35 -3.89 -4.03
C VAL A 139 7.29 -4.96 -3.91
N GLU A 140 7.28 -5.67 -2.79
CA GLU A 140 6.39 -6.80 -2.53
C GLU A 140 5.15 -6.36 -1.76
N GLY A 141 3.99 -6.86 -2.14
CA GLY A 141 2.73 -6.63 -1.45
C GLY A 141 1.96 -7.93 -1.24
N VAL A 142 1.21 -7.97 -0.15
CA VAL A 142 0.24 -9.03 0.17
C VAL A 142 -1.01 -8.39 0.74
N ASN A 143 -2.17 -9.05 0.60
CA ASN A 143 -3.39 -8.50 1.18
C ASN A 143 -3.41 -8.60 2.71
N ILE A 144 -3.99 -7.58 3.32
CA ILE A 144 -4.13 -7.40 4.76
C ILE A 144 -5.61 -7.20 5.06
N GLU A 145 -6.17 -8.10 5.86
CA GLU A 145 -7.50 -8.01 6.42
C GLU A 145 -7.44 -7.65 7.90
N VAL A 146 -8.38 -6.81 8.32
CA VAL A 146 -8.57 -6.36 9.69
C VAL A 146 -10.07 -6.39 10.00
N SER A 147 -10.45 -6.18 11.26
CA SER A 147 -11.85 -6.34 11.72
C SER A 147 -12.85 -5.55 10.86
N ALA A 148 -12.49 -4.33 10.45
CA ALA A 148 -13.22 -3.55 9.47
C ALA A 148 -12.71 -3.82 8.04
N TRP A 149 -13.47 -4.59 7.26
CA TRP A 149 -13.08 -5.04 5.91
C TRP A 149 -12.66 -3.92 4.96
N THR A 150 -13.21 -2.71 5.11
CA THR A 150 -12.85 -1.54 4.27
C THR A 150 -11.51 -0.89 4.64
N MET A 151 -10.98 -1.20 5.83
CA MET A 151 -9.71 -0.67 6.35
C MET A 151 -8.51 -1.55 5.96
N GLY A 152 -8.76 -2.79 5.54
CA GLY A 152 -7.75 -3.63 4.92
C GLY A 152 -7.30 -3.12 3.55
N LEU A 153 -6.12 -3.55 3.10
CA LEU A 153 -5.59 -3.26 1.77
C LEU A 153 -5.31 -4.56 1.03
N CYS A 154 -5.62 -4.58 -0.25
CA CYS A 154 -5.21 -5.67 -1.13
C CYS A 154 -3.71 -5.54 -1.46
N ALA A 155 -3.11 -6.63 -1.97
CA ALA A 155 -1.69 -6.72 -2.23
C ALA A 155 -1.13 -5.57 -3.10
N GLU A 156 -1.87 -5.17 -4.13
CA GLU A 156 -1.48 -4.12 -5.06
C GLU A 156 -1.41 -2.75 -4.38
N ARG A 157 -2.41 -2.45 -3.53
CA ARG A 157 -2.45 -1.20 -2.75
C ARG A 157 -1.38 -1.18 -1.67
N VAL A 158 -1.03 -2.32 -1.07
CA VAL A 158 0.10 -2.42 -0.15
C VAL A 158 1.42 -2.14 -0.89
N ALA A 159 1.66 -2.75 -2.06
CA ALA A 159 2.87 -2.52 -2.84
C ALA A 159 3.02 -1.05 -3.27
N ILE A 160 1.94 -0.43 -3.76
CA ILE A 160 1.92 1.01 -4.09
C ILE A 160 2.16 1.86 -2.83
N ALA A 161 1.51 1.55 -1.71
CA ALA A 161 1.68 2.31 -0.47
C ALA A 161 3.13 2.26 0.05
N LYS A 162 3.78 1.09 -0.02
CA LYS A 162 5.21 0.92 0.28
C LYS A 162 6.09 1.81 -0.60
N ALA A 163 5.92 1.70 -1.92
CA ALA A 163 6.74 2.42 -2.87
C ALA A 163 6.60 3.94 -2.69
N ILE A 164 5.37 4.45 -2.62
CA ILE A 164 5.10 5.89 -2.45
C ILE A 164 5.59 6.38 -1.09
N SER A 165 5.36 5.64 0.00
CA SER A 165 5.86 6.04 1.33
C SER A 165 7.39 6.13 1.39
N ALA A 166 8.09 5.34 0.59
CA ALA A 166 9.55 5.39 0.40
C ALA A 166 10.03 6.41 -0.64
N GLY A 167 9.11 7.15 -1.28
CA GLY A 167 9.42 8.24 -2.22
C GLY A 167 9.52 7.84 -3.68
N GLU A 168 9.23 6.59 -4.04
CA GLU A 168 9.24 6.12 -5.43
C GLU A 168 7.90 6.40 -6.13
N ARG A 169 7.98 6.89 -7.36
CA ARG A 169 6.83 7.28 -8.19
C ARG A 169 6.96 6.80 -9.65
N GLU A 170 8.11 6.24 -10.03
CA GLU A 170 8.39 5.69 -11.35
C GLU A 170 8.14 4.17 -11.35
N PHE A 171 6.91 3.78 -11.67
CA PHE A 171 6.47 2.38 -11.74
C PHE A 171 6.57 1.84 -13.17
N ILE A 172 6.93 0.56 -13.34
CA ILE A 172 7.22 -0.05 -14.64
C ILE A 172 6.18 -1.11 -15.00
N LYS A 173 5.91 -2.05 -14.10
CA LYS A 173 4.90 -3.09 -14.25
C LYS A 173 4.47 -3.64 -12.90
N MET A 174 3.34 -4.33 -12.88
CA MET A 174 2.84 -4.99 -11.68
C MET A 174 2.47 -6.44 -12.00
N SER A 175 2.89 -7.36 -11.15
CA SER A 175 2.58 -8.79 -11.28
C SER A 175 1.72 -9.21 -10.07
N VAL A 176 0.61 -9.90 -10.31
CA VAL A 176 -0.38 -10.27 -9.28
C VAL A 176 -0.69 -11.76 -9.35
N HIS A 177 -0.83 -12.39 -8.18
CA HIS A 177 -1.15 -13.80 -8.06
C HIS A 177 -2.08 -14.06 -6.87
N THR A 178 -2.93 -15.08 -7.00
CA THR A 178 -3.68 -15.70 -5.90
C THR A 178 -3.67 -17.21 -6.07
N ARG A 179 -3.76 -17.94 -4.96
CA ARG A 179 -3.78 -19.42 -4.95
C ARG A 179 -5.15 -20.00 -5.28
N THR A 180 -6.21 -19.20 -5.19
CA THR A 180 -7.59 -19.70 -5.29
C THR A 180 -8.46 -18.85 -6.22
N GLY A 181 -9.61 -19.39 -6.61
CA GLY A 181 -10.51 -18.76 -7.58
C GLY A 181 -10.19 -19.14 -9.03
N SER A 182 -10.89 -18.51 -9.96
CA SER A 182 -10.74 -18.77 -11.40
C SER A 182 -9.76 -17.80 -12.09
N PHE A 183 -9.52 -16.64 -11.49
CA PHE A 183 -8.74 -15.56 -12.11
C PHE A 183 -8.12 -14.65 -11.05
N SER A 184 -6.85 -14.29 -11.24
CA SER A 184 -6.09 -13.41 -10.33
C SER A 184 -6.35 -11.93 -10.59
N SER A 185 -7.61 -11.54 -10.73
CA SER A 185 -7.95 -10.18 -11.12
C SER A 185 -7.85 -9.21 -9.94
N PRO A 186 -7.23 -8.03 -10.12
CA PRO A 186 -7.32 -6.97 -9.13
C PRO A 186 -8.78 -6.57 -8.86
N CYS A 187 -9.12 -6.30 -7.60
CA CYS A 187 -10.47 -5.84 -7.24
C CYS A 187 -10.75 -4.43 -7.80
N GLY A 188 -12.01 -4.01 -7.81
CA GLY A 188 -12.40 -2.69 -8.36
C GLY A 188 -11.65 -1.50 -7.74
N ALA A 189 -11.41 -1.55 -6.42
CA ALA A 189 -10.63 -0.51 -5.72
C ALA A 189 -9.16 -0.50 -6.15
N CYS A 190 -8.53 -1.68 -6.30
CA CYS A 190 -7.17 -1.78 -6.79
C CYS A 190 -7.05 -1.27 -8.21
N ARG A 191 -7.96 -1.66 -9.11
CA ARG A 191 -7.95 -1.18 -10.50
C ARG A 191 -7.95 0.34 -10.56
N GLN A 192 -8.77 1.01 -9.75
CA GLN A 192 -8.82 2.46 -9.69
C GLN A 192 -7.50 3.10 -9.20
N VAL A 193 -6.87 2.55 -8.16
CA VAL A 193 -5.58 3.05 -7.65
C VAL A 193 -4.45 2.75 -8.63
N ILE A 194 -4.45 1.58 -9.28
CA ILE A 194 -3.50 1.21 -10.32
C ILE A 194 -3.62 2.17 -11.50
N THR A 195 -4.83 2.50 -11.97
CA THR A 195 -5.00 3.45 -13.08
C THR A 195 -4.48 4.85 -12.73
N GLU A 196 -4.59 5.29 -11.47
CA GLU A 196 -4.05 6.59 -11.00
C GLU A 196 -2.52 6.64 -11.10
N HIS A 197 -1.83 5.59 -10.64
CA HIS A 197 -0.38 5.59 -10.49
C HIS A 197 0.38 4.91 -11.63
N MET A 198 -0.27 4.03 -12.38
CA MET A 198 0.31 3.22 -13.44
C MET A 198 -0.52 3.30 -14.72
N PRO A 199 -0.88 4.50 -15.22
CA PRO A 199 -1.71 4.62 -16.42
C PRO A 199 -0.99 3.98 -17.61
N LEU A 200 -1.66 3.08 -18.33
CA LEU A 200 -1.13 2.39 -19.52
C LEU A 200 0.09 1.47 -19.26
N HIS A 201 0.34 1.06 -18.01
CA HIS A 201 1.40 0.10 -17.71
C HIS A 201 0.86 -1.34 -17.75
N SER A 202 1.79 -2.29 -17.91
CA SER A 202 1.50 -3.72 -17.93
C SER A 202 1.15 -4.24 -16.55
N ILE A 203 0.05 -4.99 -16.47
CA ILE A 203 -0.39 -5.76 -15.31
C ILE A 203 -0.39 -7.24 -15.71
N GLU A 204 0.53 -8.00 -15.14
CA GLU A 204 0.73 -9.43 -15.36
C GLU A 204 -0.03 -10.21 -14.30
N LEU A 205 -0.92 -11.10 -14.71
CA LEU A 205 -1.77 -11.88 -13.82
C LEU A 205 -1.40 -13.35 -13.91
N PHE A 206 -0.94 -13.93 -12.82
CA PHE A 206 -0.59 -15.34 -12.71
C PHE A 206 -1.74 -16.08 -12.06
N HIS A 207 -2.41 -16.96 -12.79
CA HIS A 207 -3.66 -17.59 -12.39
C HIS A 207 -3.44 -18.89 -11.59
N PRO A 208 -4.40 -19.32 -10.76
CA PRO A 208 -4.29 -20.57 -9.99
C PRO A 208 -4.12 -21.84 -10.86
N ASN A 209 -4.58 -21.82 -12.10
CA ASN A 209 -4.44 -22.92 -13.06
C ASN A 209 -3.12 -22.87 -13.85
N GLU A 210 -2.12 -22.16 -13.34
CA GLU A 210 -0.79 -21.99 -13.96
C GLU A 210 -0.78 -21.23 -15.30
N THR A 211 -1.92 -20.70 -15.74
CA THR A 211 -1.98 -19.81 -16.90
C THR A 211 -1.63 -18.37 -16.53
N GLU A 212 -1.19 -17.59 -17.51
CA GLU A 212 -0.92 -16.17 -17.33
C GLU A 212 -1.74 -15.32 -18.31
N SER A 213 -2.04 -14.10 -17.89
CA SER A 213 -2.59 -13.07 -18.77
C SER A 213 -1.89 -11.73 -18.55
N VAL A 214 -1.81 -10.93 -19.60
CA VAL A 214 -1.18 -9.61 -19.55
C VAL A 214 -2.17 -8.58 -20.07
N HIS A 215 -2.36 -7.51 -19.30
CA HIS A 215 -3.30 -6.44 -19.61
C HIS A 215 -2.65 -5.08 -19.41
N LEU A 216 -3.11 -4.07 -20.15
CA LEU A 216 -2.83 -2.70 -19.73
C LEU A 216 -3.74 -2.35 -18.56
N SER A 217 -3.26 -1.51 -17.64
CA SER A 217 -4.07 -1.01 -16.52
C SER A 217 -5.38 -0.36 -16.99
N ALA A 218 -5.38 0.26 -18.17
CA ALA A 218 -6.58 0.87 -18.79
C ALA A 218 -7.62 -0.16 -19.25
N ASP A 219 -7.21 -1.39 -19.57
CA ASP A 219 -8.13 -2.45 -20.00
C ASP A 219 -8.87 -3.07 -18.81
N LEU A 220 -8.25 -3.02 -17.63
CA LEU A 220 -8.86 -3.54 -16.39
C LEU A 220 -9.94 -2.62 -15.84
N LEU A 221 -9.89 -1.31 -16.14
CA LEU A 221 -10.89 -0.32 -15.75
C LEU A 221 -11.26 0.57 -16.95
N PRO A 222 -12.06 0.06 -17.90
CA PRO A 222 -12.44 0.81 -19.07
C PRO A 222 -13.24 2.06 -18.68
N PHE A 223 -12.97 3.17 -19.38
CA PHE A 223 -13.58 4.48 -19.09
C PHE A 223 -13.37 4.94 -17.63
N SER A 224 -12.23 4.56 -17.03
CA SER A 224 -11.84 5.00 -15.69
C SER A 224 -12.04 6.49 -15.50
N PHE A 225 -12.60 6.88 -14.35
CA PHE A 225 -12.75 8.28 -14.02
C PHE A 225 -11.36 8.91 -13.88
N THR A 226 -11.11 9.96 -14.65
CA THR A 226 -9.91 10.79 -14.56
C THR A 226 -10.35 12.24 -14.53
N SER A 227 -9.80 13.07 -13.66
CA SER A 227 -10.12 14.50 -13.66
C SER A 227 -8.97 15.33 -13.10
N LYS A 228 -8.45 16.24 -13.94
CA LYS A 228 -7.56 17.32 -13.51
C LYS A 228 -8.31 18.49 -12.88
N ALA A 229 -9.64 18.45 -12.87
CA ALA A 229 -10.52 19.53 -12.43
C ALA A 229 -10.88 19.44 -10.93
N LEU A 230 -10.64 18.31 -10.25
CA LEU A 230 -10.86 18.15 -8.81
C LEU A 230 -9.78 18.82 -7.95
N LYS A 231 -9.22 19.94 -8.40
CA LYS A 231 -8.36 20.77 -7.56
C LYS A 231 -9.24 21.48 -6.55
N LYS A 232 -8.95 21.34 -5.25
CA LYS A 232 -9.51 22.24 -4.23
C LYS A 232 -9.17 23.68 -4.65
N GLN A 233 -10.22 24.51 -4.84
CA GLN A 233 -10.07 25.95 -4.98
C GLN A 233 -9.59 26.55 -3.65
#